data_AF-A0A6C2TYZ3-F1
#
_entry.id   AF-A0A6C2TYZ3-F1
#
_cell.length_a   1.000
_cell.length_b   1.000
_cell.length_c   1.000
_cell.angle_alpha   90.00
_cell.angle_beta   90.00
_cell.angle_gamma   90.00
#
_symmetry.space_group_name_H-M   'P 1'
#
loop_
_entity.id
_entity.type
_entity.pdbx_description
1 polymer ?
#
loop_
_entity_poly.entity_id
_entity_poly.type
_entity_poly.pdbx_seq_one_letter_code
_entity_poly.pdbx_strand_id
1 'polypeptide(L)'
;MKQAFLVFMLMALPVIGCLADDQVMDFSGSWGFRLDPDNAGIAAQWYGSETDQILTLPGCLQEQGYGNVPGPDTVWMNPVVNS
;
A
#
# COMPACT_ATOMS: atom_id res chain seq x y z
N MET A 1 18.82 15.60 -50.61
CA MET A 1 18.78 14.20 -50.14
C MET A 1 19.08 14.06 -48.64
N LYS A 2 20.22 14.56 -48.12
CA LYS A 2 20.55 14.50 -46.66
C LYS A 2 19.56 15.24 -45.74
N GLN A 3 19.02 16.37 -46.19
CA GLN A 3 18.07 17.19 -45.42
C GLN A 3 16.71 16.50 -45.22
N ALA A 4 16.20 15.83 -46.26
CA ALA A 4 14.96 15.05 -46.17
C ALA A 4 15.10 13.83 -45.24
N PHE A 5 16.31 13.23 -45.19
CA PHE A 5 16.61 12.12 -44.29
C PHE A 5 16.66 12.54 -42.82
N LEU A 6 17.23 13.71 -42.52
CA LEU A 6 17.25 14.29 -41.17
C LEU A 6 15.85 14.67 -40.65
N VAL A 7 15.00 15.24 -41.51
CA VAL A 7 13.61 15.59 -41.16
C VAL A 7 12.79 14.32 -40.86
N PHE A 8 12.98 13.26 -41.65
CA PHE A 8 12.31 11.97 -41.42
C PHE A 8 12.74 11.32 -40.10
N MET A 9 14.03 11.40 -39.75
CA MET A 9 14.58 10.88 -38.50
C MET A 9 14.10 11.67 -37.27
N LEU A 10 13.89 12.99 -37.40
CA LEU A 10 13.36 13.85 -36.34
C LEU A 10 11.85 13.63 -36.08
N MET A 11 11.07 13.30 -37.11
CA MET A 11 9.63 13.02 -37.00
C MET A 11 9.30 11.59 -36.55
N ALA A 12 10.22 10.64 -36.68
CA ALA A 12 10.01 9.25 -36.24
C ALA A 12 10.25 9.05 -34.72
N LEU A 13 10.93 10.01 -34.07
CA LEU A 13 11.34 9.91 -32.67
C LEU A 13 10.21 9.98 -31.59
N PRO A 14 9.03 10.59 -31.80
CA PRO A 14 8.03 10.71 -30.74
C PRO A 14 7.05 9.52 -30.66
N VAL A 15 7.17 8.49 -31.49
CA VAL A 15 6.18 7.38 -31.54
C VAL A 15 6.41 6.31 -30.45
N ILE A 16 7.54 6.34 -29.74
CA ILE A 16 7.93 5.29 -28.77
C ILE A 16 7.31 5.52 -27.37
N GLY A 17 6.60 6.64 -27.13
CA GLY A 17 6.24 7.10 -25.79
C GLY A 17 4.98 6.53 -25.13
N CYS A 18 4.17 5.71 -25.80
CA CYS A 18 2.88 5.26 -25.25
C CYS A 18 2.71 3.74 -25.29
N LEU A 19 3.55 3.02 -24.54
CA LEU A 19 3.23 1.70 -24.03
C LEU A 19 3.38 1.76 -22.51
N ALA A 20 2.45 2.45 -21.84
CA ALA A 20 2.33 2.34 -20.40
C ALA A 20 1.79 0.94 -20.12
N ASP A 21 2.68 0.05 -19.70
CA ASP A 21 2.31 -1.25 -19.15
C ASP A 21 1.63 -0.99 -17.81
N ASP A 22 0.37 -1.42 -17.67
CA ASP A 22 -0.40 -1.27 -16.44
C ASP A 22 0.11 -2.32 -15.44
N GLN A 23 1.31 -2.06 -14.90
CA GLN A 23 2.03 -3.03 -14.09
C GLN A 23 1.31 -3.20 -12.75
N VAL A 24 0.58 -4.31 -12.65
CA VAL A 24 0.00 -4.77 -11.39
C VAL A 24 1.13 -5.37 -10.55
N MET A 25 1.43 -4.72 -9.44
CA MET A 25 2.35 -5.23 -8.42
C MET A 25 1.57 -5.87 -7.30
N ASP A 26 1.87 -7.14 -7.00
CA ASP A 26 1.31 -7.83 -5.84
C ASP A 26 2.07 -7.44 -4.58
N PHE A 27 1.32 -7.01 -3.55
CA PHE A 27 1.83 -6.66 -2.22
C PHE A 27 1.47 -7.71 -1.17
N SER A 28 0.93 -8.86 -1.58
CA SER A 28 0.69 -10.00 -0.69
C SER A 28 2.00 -10.55 -0.12
N GLY A 29 1.93 -11.15 1.07
CA GLY A 29 3.08 -11.73 1.77
C GLY A 29 3.26 -11.19 3.18
N SER A 30 4.47 -11.30 3.71
CA SER A 30 4.79 -10.97 5.10
C SER A 30 5.23 -9.53 5.26
N TRP A 31 4.62 -8.82 6.21
CA TRP A 31 4.85 -7.43 6.49
C TRP A 31 5.21 -7.22 7.94
N GLY A 32 6.23 -6.40 8.17
CA GLY A 32 6.50 -5.81 9.46
C GLY A 32 5.38 -4.87 9.88
N PHE A 33 4.91 -4.97 11.13
CA PHE A 33 3.86 -4.11 11.64
C PHE A 33 3.98 -3.85 13.14
N ARG A 34 3.17 -2.91 13.64
CA ARG A 34 3.02 -2.62 15.06
C ARG A 34 1.61 -2.10 15.33
N LEU A 35 0.98 -2.55 16.41
CA LEU A 35 -0.29 -1.99 16.88
C LEU A 35 -0.05 -0.63 17.53
N ASP A 36 -0.86 0.37 17.18
CA ASP A 36 -0.74 1.74 17.71
C ASP A 36 -2.01 2.20 18.43
N PRO A 37 -2.39 1.56 19.56
CA PRO A 37 -3.60 1.94 20.30
C PRO A 37 -3.51 3.36 20.89
N ASP A 38 -2.30 3.85 21.16
CA ASP A 38 -2.04 5.14 21.80
C ASP A 38 -1.69 6.26 20.79
N ASN A 39 -1.73 5.97 19.48
CA ASN A 39 -1.38 6.90 18.41
C ASN A 39 0.02 7.53 18.57
N ALA A 40 0.98 6.72 19.02
CA ALA A 40 2.35 7.12 19.31
C ALA A 40 3.29 6.97 18.11
N GLY A 41 2.91 6.23 17.07
CA GLY A 41 3.81 5.76 16.02
C GLY A 41 4.47 6.88 15.21
N ILE A 42 3.76 7.98 14.98
CA ILE A 42 4.29 9.16 14.28
C ILE A 42 5.32 9.88 15.16
N ALA A 43 4.97 10.16 16.42
CA ALA A 43 5.85 10.86 17.35
C ALA A 43 7.13 10.06 17.66
N ALA A 44 7.01 8.73 17.74
CA ALA A 44 8.12 7.80 17.94
C ALA A 44 8.84 7.40 16.64
N GLN A 45 8.41 7.91 15.49
CA GLN A 45 9.01 7.69 14.17
C GLN A 45 9.20 6.20 13.79
N TRP A 46 8.21 5.35 14.09
CA TRP A 46 8.32 3.91 13.86
C TRP A 46 8.52 3.51 12.38
N TYR A 47 8.15 4.38 11.44
CA TYR A 47 8.38 4.19 10.01
C TYR A 47 9.87 4.12 9.62
N GLY A 48 10.78 4.57 10.49
CA GLY A 48 12.23 4.50 10.28
C GLY A 48 12.92 3.41 11.10
N SER A 49 12.17 2.56 11.81
CA SER A 49 12.70 1.52 12.70
C SER A 49 12.28 0.12 12.26
N GLU A 50 13.05 -0.88 12.66
CA GLU A 50 12.64 -2.28 12.50
C GLU A 50 11.42 -2.61 13.39
N THR A 51 10.58 -3.53 12.91
CA THR A 51 9.40 -4.01 13.62
C THR A 51 9.61 -5.45 14.08
N ASP A 52 9.31 -5.74 15.33
CA ASP A 52 9.48 -7.09 15.89
C ASP A 52 8.28 -8.03 15.59
N GLN A 53 7.20 -7.50 15.03
CA GLN A 53 5.98 -8.26 14.72
C GLN A 53 5.78 -8.36 13.21
N ILE A 54 5.28 -9.51 12.78
CA ILE A 54 4.98 -9.83 11.38
C ILE A 54 3.51 -10.18 11.25
N LEU A 55 2.87 -9.66 10.20
CA LEU A 55 1.56 -10.08 9.73
C LEU A 55 1.64 -10.50 8.27
N THR A 56 0.67 -11.27 7.80
CA THR A 56 0.53 -11.68 6.41
C THR A 56 -0.62 -10.90 5.77
N LEU A 57 -0.39 -10.33 4.60
CA LEU A 57 -1.41 -9.72 3.76
C LEU A 57 -1.72 -10.61 2.55
N PRO A 58 -2.98 -10.66 2.08
CA PRO A 58 -4.17 -10.08 2.72
C PRO A 58 -4.65 -10.89 3.94
N GLY A 59 -5.49 -10.28 4.78
CA GLY A 59 -6.11 -10.90 5.97
C GLY A 59 -6.38 -9.87 7.06
N CYS A 60 -7.30 -10.16 8.00
CA CYS A 60 -7.51 -9.29 9.15
C CYS A 60 -6.51 -9.59 10.28
N LEU A 61 -6.32 -8.63 11.19
CA LEU A 61 -5.40 -8.77 12.33
C LEU A 61 -5.83 -9.92 13.26
N GLN A 62 -7.14 -10.06 13.47
CA GLN A 62 -7.73 -11.01 14.42
C GLN A 62 -7.56 -12.46 13.97
N GLU A 63 -7.65 -12.75 12.67
CA GLU A 63 -7.36 -14.07 12.09
C GLU A 63 -5.92 -14.53 12.36
N GLN A 64 -5.03 -13.58 12.64
CA GLN A 64 -3.61 -13.81 12.88
C GLN A 64 -3.23 -13.66 14.36
N GLY A 65 -4.22 -13.52 15.25
CA GLY A 65 -4.02 -13.46 16.70
C GLY A 65 -3.65 -12.08 17.26
N TYR A 66 -3.83 -11.01 16.46
CA TYR A 66 -3.52 -9.65 16.88
C TYR A 66 -4.76 -8.78 17.11
N GLY A 67 -4.61 -7.76 17.96
CA GLY A 67 -5.67 -6.82 18.30
C GLY A 67 -6.70 -7.39 19.27
N ASN A 68 -7.84 -6.70 19.36
CA ASN A 68 -8.93 -7.11 20.24
C ASN A 68 -9.88 -8.09 19.56
N VAL A 69 -10.30 -9.12 20.30
CA VAL A 69 -11.30 -10.07 19.84
C VAL A 69 -12.67 -9.38 19.80
N PRO A 70 -13.40 -9.43 18.66
CA PRO A 70 -14.76 -8.94 18.55
C PRO A 70 -15.69 -9.65 19.52
N GLY A 71 -16.53 -8.89 20.22
CA GLY A 71 -17.64 -9.40 21.02
C GLY A 71 -18.91 -8.55 20.84
N PRO A 72 -20.02 -8.95 21.47
CA PRO A 72 -21.30 -8.23 21.39
C PRO A 72 -21.19 -6.76 21.80
N ASP A 73 -20.27 -6.44 22.71
CA ASP A 73 -20.07 -5.08 23.24
C ASP A 73 -19.05 -4.27 22.46
N THR A 74 -18.44 -4.82 21.40
CA THR A 74 -17.46 -4.06 20.61
C THR A 74 -18.15 -2.95 19.83
N VAL A 75 -17.60 -1.74 19.90
CA VAL A 75 -18.22 -0.48 19.42
C VAL A 75 -18.74 -0.54 17.98
N TRP A 76 -18.07 -1.27 17.07
CA TRP A 76 -18.52 -1.43 15.69
C TRP A 76 -19.88 -2.14 15.54
N MET A 77 -20.32 -2.87 16.57
CA MET A 77 -21.60 -3.59 16.61
C MET A 77 -22.68 -2.81 17.37
N ASN A 78 -22.35 -1.69 18.03
CA ASN A 78 -23.32 -0.92 18.79
C ASN A 78 -23.97 0.16 17.89
N PRO A 79 -25.20 -0.05 17.39
CA PRO A 79 -25.88 0.92 16.53
C PRO A 79 -26.17 2.26 17.23
N VAL A 80 -26.07 2.31 18.56
CA VAL A 80 -26.39 3.50 19.37
C VAL A 80 -25.31 4.58 19.28
N VAL A 81 -24.08 4.26 18.87
CA VAL A 81 -22.96 5.22 18.85
C VAL A 81 -22.94 6.10 17.58
N ASN A 82 -23.84 5.85 16.63
CA ASN A 82 -23.91 6.57 15.36
C ASN A 82 -25.14 7.50 15.24
N SER A 83 -25.75 7.90 16.38
CA SER A 83 -26.92 8.79 16.45
C SER A 83 -26.56 10.18 16.96
#